data_AF-A0A919VTR3-F1
#
_entry.id   AF-A0A919VTR3-F1
#
_cell.length_a   1.000
_cell.length_b   1.000
_cell.length_c   1.000
_cell.angle_alpha   90.00
_cell.angle_beta   90.00
_cell.angle_gamma   90.00
#
_symmetry.space_group_name_H-M   'P 1'
#
loop_
_entity.id
_entity.type
_entity.pdbx_description
1 polymer ?
#
loop_
_entity_poly.entity_id
_entity_poly.type
_entity_poly.pdbx_seq_one_letter_code
_entity_poly.pdbx_strand_id
1 'polypeptide(L)'
;MSAVGNVGPATDHPAAEPEEDEEGPGLWGSFGAALRLIVGWFSIAIAVLNLLVELDRSDGTPDGAYVFFHFIVLVGGVLLVSLAWIGARPGILGYVVGAAVMVAGVVVSAIPANDTVCCMTAFSERHGYPFTILARDAGSRWHIDSQHLIADLLFWGYLGLVVLLTVALTRRVAGLEDDGEH
;
A
#
# COMPACT_ATOMS: atom_id res chain seq x y z
N MET A 1 72.44 19.95 -43.72
CA MET A 1 71.94 19.57 -42.40
C MET A 1 70.42 19.58 -42.47
N SER A 2 69.81 18.45 -42.84
CA SER A 2 68.34 18.29 -42.83
C SER A 2 67.97 17.47 -41.61
N ALA A 3 67.11 18.04 -40.78
CA ALA A 3 66.58 17.38 -39.59
C ALA A 3 65.58 16.29 -40.02
N VAL A 4 65.82 15.09 -39.51
CA VAL A 4 64.95 13.93 -39.61
C VAL A 4 63.69 14.20 -38.79
N GLY A 5 62.53 14.25 -39.45
CA GLY A 5 61.23 14.32 -38.81
C GLY A 5 60.89 12.99 -38.15
N ASN A 6 60.78 13.00 -36.82
CA ASN A 6 60.38 11.86 -36.00
C ASN A 6 58.86 11.66 -36.12
N VAL A 7 58.42 10.62 -36.83
CA VAL A 7 57.01 10.20 -36.85
C VAL A 7 56.81 9.24 -35.68
N GLY A 8 56.24 9.76 -34.59
CA GLY A 8 55.76 8.93 -33.48
C GLY A 8 54.53 8.13 -33.89
N PRO A 9 54.26 6.98 -33.25
CA PRO A 9 53.11 6.14 -33.59
C PRO A 9 51.81 6.87 -33.22
N ALA A 10 50.82 6.78 -34.11
CA ALA A 10 49.45 7.15 -33.82
C ALA A 10 48.97 6.32 -32.63
N THR A 11 48.67 7.00 -31.53
CA THR A 11 47.91 6.40 -30.44
C THR A 11 46.48 6.24 -30.94
N ASP A 12 46.13 5.02 -31.36
CA ASP A 12 44.75 4.57 -31.47
C ASP A 12 44.12 4.70 -30.08
N HIS A 13 43.44 5.82 -29.83
CA HIS A 13 42.46 5.86 -28.77
C HIS A 13 41.31 4.95 -29.22
N PRO A 14 41.02 3.84 -28.52
CA PRO A 14 39.77 3.14 -28.75
C PRO A 14 38.66 4.15 -28.58
N ALA A 15 37.82 4.27 -29.62
CA ALA A 15 36.61 5.07 -29.57
C ALA A 15 35.89 4.71 -28.27
N ALA A 16 35.65 5.70 -27.41
CA ALA A 16 34.78 5.53 -26.26
C ALA A 16 33.50 4.88 -26.76
N GLU A 17 33.26 3.63 -26.34
CA GLU A 17 31.96 3.01 -26.54
C GLU A 17 30.93 3.98 -25.97
N PRO A 18 29.83 4.27 -26.69
CA PRO A 18 28.79 5.13 -26.15
C PRO A 18 28.41 4.53 -24.80
N GLU A 19 28.66 5.29 -23.73
CA GLU A 19 28.12 4.98 -22.41
C GLU A 19 26.64 4.70 -22.65
N GLU A 20 26.22 3.45 -22.50
CA GLU A 20 24.81 3.10 -22.53
C GLU A 20 24.18 3.96 -21.45
N ASP A 21 23.48 5.01 -21.86
CA ASP A 21 22.76 5.90 -20.96
C ASP A 21 21.97 5.00 -20.02
N GLU A 22 22.40 4.92 -18.75
CA GLU A 22 21.62 4.32 -17.67
C GLU A 22 20.34 5.14 -17.61
N GLU A 23 19.35 4.75 -18.41
CA GLU A 23 18.14 5.49 -18.63
C GLU A 23 17.36 5.41 -17.33
N GLY A 24 17.56 6.43 -16.49
CA GLY A 24 16.97 6.51 -15.17
C GLY A 24 15.45 6.31 -15.23
N PRO A 25 14.82 5.88 -14.13
CA PRO A 25 13.40 5.57 -14.13
C PRO A 25 12.61 6.77 -14.66
N GLY A 26 11.91 6.55 -15.79
CA GLY A 26 11.15 7.60 -16.47
C GLY A 26 10.20 8.34 -15.53
N LEU A 27 9.77 9.54 -15.91
CA LEU A 27 8.99 10.47 -15.07
C LEU A 27 7.87 9.78 -14.26
N TRP A 28 7.12 8.87 -14.88
CA TRP A 28 6.03 8.15 -14.24
C TRP A 28 6.49 7.17 -13.16
N GLY A 29 7.63 6.51 -13.35
CA GLY A 29 8.25 5.65 -12.33
C GLY A 29 8.70 6.46 -11.12
N SER A 30 9.36 7.60 -11.36
CA SER A 30 9.79 8.52 -10.30
C SER A 30 8.61 9.12 -9.54
N PHE A 31 7.57 9.56 -10.23
CA PHE A 31 6.34 10.07 -9.62
C PHE A 31 5.61 9.00 -8.80
N GLY A 32 5.43 7.80 -9.34
CA GLY A 32 4.79 6.69 -8.64
C GLY A 32 5.56 6.28 -7.37
N ALA A 33 6.89 6.25 -7.45
CA ALA A 33 7.75 5.98 -6.30
C ALA A 33 7.60 7.05 -5.21
N ALA A 34 7.60 8.34 -5.59
CA ALA A 34 7.41 9.44 -4.66
C ALA A 34 6.02 9.41 -3.99
N LEU A 35 4.96 9.24 -4.78
CA LEU A 35 3.59 9.15 -4.27
C LEU A 35 3.43 7.98 -3.30
N ARG A 36 3.96 6.79 -3.65
CA ARG A 36 3.97 5.61 -2.78
C ARG A 36 4.64 5.92 -1.43
N LEU A 37 5.80 6.58 -1.45
CA LEU A 37 6.54 6.93 -0.24
C LEU A 37 5.78 7.95 0.62
N ILE A 38 5.21 8.98 0.01
CA ILE A 38 4.40 10.00 0.71
C ILE A 38 3.21 9.32 1.40
N VAL A 39 2.45 8.52 0.65
CA VAL A 39 1.28 7.80 1.19
C VAL A 39 1.72 6.82 2.29
N GLY A 40 2.80 6.06 2.07
CA GLY A 40 3.33 5.12 3.04
C GLY A 40 3.71 5.78 4.37
N TRP A 41 4.53 6.83 4.32
CA TRP A 41 4.96 7.55 5.52
C TRP A 41 3.80 8.26 6.24
N PHE A 42 2.87 8.85 5.48
CA PHE A 42 1.69 9.49 6.05
C PHE A 42 0.81 8.48 6.81
N SER A 43 0.58 7.31 6.22
CA SER A 43 -0.19 6.23 6.85
C SER A 43 0.49 5.69 8.10
N ILE A 44 1.81 5.54 8.10
CA ILE A 44 2.57 5.16 9.31
C ILE A 44 2.37 6.19 10.41
N ALA A 45 2.57 7.47 10.12
CA ALA A 45 2.48 8.54 11.11
C ALA A 45 1.08 8.61 11.73
N ILE A 46 0.03 8.62 10.89
CA ILE A 46 -1.36 8.65 11.36
C ILE A 46 -1.69 7.40 12.16
N ALA A 47 -1.34 6.21 11.69
CA ALA A 47 -1.67 4.99 12.39
C ALA A 47 -0.99 4.89 13.76
N VAL A 48 0.30 5.24 13.84
CA VAL A 48 1.03 5.26 15.12
C VAL A 48 0.39 6.24 16.10
N LEU A 49 0.11 7.47 15.68
CA LEU A 49 -0.51 8.47 16.56
C LEU A 49 -1.88 8.02 17.07
N ASN A 50 -2.75 7.53 16.19
CA ASN A 50 -4.09 7.07 16.57
C ASN A 50 -4.05 5.82 17.46
N LEU A 51 -3.13 4.88 17.19
CA LEU A 51 -2.92 3.72 18.07
C LEU A 51 -2.43 4.14 19.45
N LEU A 52 -1.45 5.04 19.54
CA LEU A 52 -0.95 5.54 20.83
C LEU A 52 -2.06 6.22 21.62
N VAL A 53 -2.86 7.08 20.98
CA VAL A 53 -3.98 7.77 21.63
C VAL A 53 -5.05 6.78 22.12
N GLU A 54 -5.40 5.78 21.32
CA GLU A 54 -6.43 4.81 21.71
C GLU A 54 -5.94 3.86 22.81
N LEU A 55 -4.65 3.51 22.81
CA LEU A 55 -4.04 2.64 23.82
C LEU A 55 -3.75 3.36 25.14
N ASP A 56 -3.52 4.69 25.11
CA ASP A 56 -3.31 5.53 26.30
C ASP A 56 -4.62 6.02 26.94
N ARG A 57 -5.77 5.69 26.34
CA ARG A 57 -7.09 6.08 26.83
C ARG A 57 -7.29 5.66 28.29
N SER A 58 -7.54 6.64 29.16
CA SER A 58 -7.74 6.43 30.60
C SER A 58 -9.10 5.81 30.97
N ASP A 59 -10.10 5.98 30.10
CA ASP A 59 -11.50 5.80 30.48
C ASP A 59 -12.14 4.56 29.83
N GLY A 60 -11.62 3.37 30.09
CA GLY A 60 -12.22 2.09 29.69
C GLY A 60 -11.36 1.29 28.71
N THR A 61 -11.94 0.23 28.13
CA THR A 61 -11.21 -0.63 27.19
C THR A 61 -11.02 0.06 25.84
N PRO A 62 -9.86 -0.11 25.18
CA PRO A 62 -9.66 0.32 23.80
C PRO A 62 -10.72 -0.26 22.86
N ASP A 63 -11.15 0.54 21.89
CA ASP A 63 -11.99 0.08 20.80
C ASP A 63 -11.20 -0.84 19.88
N GLY A 64 -11.48 -2.15 19.95
CA GLY A 64 -10.76 -3.17 19.19
C GLY A 64 -10.88 -2.98 17.67
N ALA A 65 -12.00 -2.46 17.17
CA ALA A 65 -12.18 -2.24 15.73
C ALA A 65 -11.34 -1.04 15.25
N TYR A 66 -11.30 0.03 16.05
CA TYR A 66 -10.44 1.18 15.79
C TYR A 66 -8.96 0.80 15.81
N VAL A 67 -8.53 0.01 16.80
CA VAL A 67 -7.16 -0.51 16.90
C VAL A 67 -6.83 -1.37 15.69
N PHE A 68 -7.72 -2.29 15.31
CA PHE A 68 -7.50 -3.16 14.16
C PHE A 68 -7.40 -2.40 12.84
N PHE A 69 -8.27 -1.41 12.62
CA PHE A 69 -8.20 -0.54 11.44
C PHE A 69 -6.83 0.13 11.32
N HIS A 70 -6.39 0.82 12.38
CA HIS A 70 -5.12 1.54 12.35
C HIS A 70 -3.92 0.58 12.29
N PHE A 71 -4.02 -0.61 12.88
CA PHE A 71 -3.01 -1.66 12.71
C PHE A 71 -2.83 -2.05 11.23
N ILE A 72 -3.92 -2.28 10.49
CA ILE A 72 -3.84 -2.60 9.06
C ILE A 72 -3.30 -1.42 8.25
N VAL A 73 -3.70 -0.19 8.56
CA VAL A 73 -3.13 1.03 7.94
C VAL A 73 -1.63 1.13 8.21
N LEU A 74 -1.17 0.83 9.43
CA LEU A 74 0.24 0.82 9.80
C LEU A 74 1.01 -0.21 8.98
N VAL A 75 0.56 -1.46 8.97
CA VAL A 75 1.19 -2.55 8.21
C VAL A 75 1.25 -2.20 6.72
N GLY A 76 0.15 -1.72 6.17
CA GLY A 76 0.07 -1.29 4.78
C GLY A 76 1.01 -0.13 4.44
N GLY A 77 1.12 0.86 5.33
CA GLY A 77 2.06 1.98 5.21
C GLY A 77 3.53 1.52 5.23
N VAL A 78 3.87 0.61 6.15
CA VAL A 78 5.21 -0.02 6.21
C VAL A 78 5.51 -0.76 4.92
N LEU A 79 4.58 -1.60 4.43
CA LEU A 79 4.73 -2.30 3.16
C LEU A 79 4.95 -1.33 2.01
N LEU A 80 4.14 -0.26 1.92
CA LEU A 80 4.29 0.76 0.89
C LEU A 80 5.68 1.40 0.92
N VAL A 81 6.31 1.62 2.08
CA VAL A 81 7.67 2.17 2.14
C VAL A 81 8.71 1.10 1.78
N SER A 82 8.57 -0.11 2.32
CA SER A 82 9.54 -1.20 2.21
C SER A 82 9.55 -1.95 0.88
N LEU A 83 8.56 -1.75 -0.01
CA LEU A 83 8.43 -2.45 -1.29
C LEU A 83 9.74 -2.51 -2.11
N ALA A 84 10.48 -1.40 -2.21
CA ALA A 84 11.74 -1.35 -2.94
C ALA A 84 12.82 -2.25 -2.34
N TRP A 85 12.79 -2.45 -1.02
CA TRP A 85 13.75 -3.28 -0.29
C TRP A 85 13.36 -4.77 -0.29
N ILE A 86 12.07 -5.07 -0.23
CA ILE A 86 11.55 -6.45 -0.24
C ILE A 86 11.86 -7.14 -1.58
N GLY A 87 11.90 -6.39 -2.68
CA GLY A 87 12.14 -6.93 -4.02
C GLY A 87 11.04 -7.91 -4.47
N ALA A 88 9.86 -7.84 -3.86
CA ALA A 88 8.72 -8.68 -4.24
C ALA A 88 8.23 -8.27 -5.63
N ARG A 89 8.16 -9.25 -6.54
CA ARG A 89 7.54 -9.10 -7.85
C ARG A 89 6.22 -9.87 -7.86
N PRO A 90 5.09 -9.22 -7.56
CA PRO A 90 3.80 -9.89 -7.57
C PRO A 90 3.50 -10.43 -8.97
N GLY A 91 3.19 -11.74 -9.05
CA GLY A 91 2.65 -12.34 -10.25
C GLY A 91 1.14 -12.09 -10.39
N ILE A 92 0.57 -12.49 -11.52
CA ILE A 92 -0.87 -12.34 -11.83
C ILE A 92 -1.75 -12.84 -10.66
N LEU A 93 -1.43 -13.99 -10.07
CA LEU A 93 -2.18 -14.54 -8.95
C LEU A 93 -2.23 -13.59 -7.74
N GLY A 94 -1.10 -12.95 -7.39
CA GLY A 94 -1.05 -11.99 -6.28
C GLY A 94 -1.94 -10.78 -6.54
N TYR A 95 -1.91 -10.26 -7.78
CA TYR A 95 -2.80 -9.18 -8.19
C TYR A 95 -4.28 -9.56 -8.12
N VAL A 96 -4.65 -10.74 -8.64
CA VAL A 96 -6.03 -11.22 -8.65
C VAL A 96 -6.56 -11.39 -7.23
N VAL A 97 -5.81 -12.08 -6.37
CA VAL A 97 -6.25 -12.35 -4.99
C VAL A 97 -6.31 -11.05 -4.17
N GLY A 98 -5.29 -10.18 -4.29
CA GLY A 98 -5.30 -8.89 -3.59
C GLY A 98 -6.45 -7.99 -4.03
N ALA A 99 -6.71 -7.89 -5.34
CA ALA A 99 -7.83 -7.13 -5.89
C ALA A 99 -9.18 -7.72 -5.46
N ALA A 100 -9.31 -9.06 -5.44
CA ALA A 100 -10.51 -9.73 -4.98
C ALA A 100 -10.83 -9.41 -3.52
N VAL A 101 -9.81 -9.39 -2.65
CA VAL A 101 -9.97 -9.00 -1.23
C VAL A 101 -10.45 -7.56 -1.11
N MET A 102 -9.85 -6.63 -1.86
CA MET A 102 -10.27 -5.23 -1.85
C MET A 102 -11.73 -5.08 -2.30
N VAL A 103 -12.09 -5.66 -3.44
CA VAL A 103 -13.44 -5.53 -4.02
C VAL A 103 -14.48 -6.22 -3.15
N ALA A 104 -14.24 -7.46 -2.72
CA ALA A 104 -15.16 -8.19 -1.86
C ALA A 104 -15.37 -7.46 -0.53
N GLY A 105 -14.29 -6.92 0.04
CA GLY A 105 -14.34 -6.14 1.26
C GLY A 105 -15.23 -4.90 1.15
N VAL A 106 -15.04 -4.10 0.11
CA VAL A 106 -15.87 -2.91 -0.15
C VAL A 106 -17.34 -3.29 -0.37
N VAL A 107 -17.61 -4.39 -1.08
CA VAL A 107 -18.98 -4.89 -1.28
C VAL A 107 -19.62 -5.34 0.04
N VAL A 108 -18.85 -5.97 0.93
CA VAL A 108 -19.31 -6.36 2.26
C VAL A 108 -19.58 -5.13 3.13
N SER A 109 -18.72 -4.10 3.10
CA SER A 109 -18.96 -2.81 3.79
C SER A 109 -20.18 -2.05 3.27
N ALA A 110 -20.65 -2.34 2.05
CA ALA A 110 -21.87 -1.76 1.50
C ALA A 110 -23.16 -2.43 2.01
N ILE A 111 -23.08 -3.53 2.77
CA ILE A 111 -24.26 -4.19 3.36
C ILE A 111 -24.82 -3.28 4.46
N PRO A 112 -26.10 -2.86 4.37
CA PRO A 112 -26.71 -1.98 5.37
C PRO A 112 -26.78 -2.68 6.73
N ALA A 113 -26.36 -1.98 7.79
CA ALA A 113 -26.68 -2.39 9.15
C ALA A 113 -28.16 -2.10 9.44
N ASN A 114 -28.88 -3.10 9.97
CA ASN A 114 -30.30 -2.96 10.32
C ASN A 114 -30.52 -2.57 11.79
N ASP A 115 -29.47 -2.54 12.60
CA ASP A 115 -29.53 -2.17 14.01
C ASP A 115 -29.30 -0.66 14.16
N THR A 116 -30.39 0.09 14.28
CA THR A 116 -30.35 1.52 14.60
C THR A 116 -30.28 1.70 16.11
N VAL A 117 -29.12 2.09 16.66
CA VAL A 117 -29.08 2.59 18.04
C VAL A 117 -29.64 4.01 18.04
N CYS A 118 -30.93 4.11 18.38
CA CYS A 118 -31.67 5.37 18.34
C CYS A 118 -31.16 6.32 19.43
N CYS A 119 -30.39 7.35 19.04
CA CYS A 119 -30.07 8.60 19.77
C CYS A 119 -28.93 9.43 19.11
N MET A 120 -28.75 9.33 17.79
CA MET A 120 -27.67 10.02 17.05
C MET A 120 -27.84 11.55 17.00
N THR A 121 -27.53 12.25 18.10
CA THR A 121 -27.25 13.69 18.11
C THR A 121 -25.78 13.99 17.78
N ALA A 122 -24.95 12.97 17.71
CA ALA A 122 -23.60 13.04 17.18
C ALA A 122 -23.40 11.86 16.22
N PHE A 123 -22.94 12.15 15.00
CA PHE A 123 -22.48 11.18 13.98
C PHE A 123 -21.20 10.43 14.42
N SER A 124 -21.02 10.17 15.72
CA SER A 124 -19.75 9.78 16.34
C SER A 124 -19.83 8.57 17.26
N GLU A 125 -20.92 7.81 17.27
CA GLU A 125 -20.84 6.45 17.82
C GLU A 125 -20.01 5.61 16.85
N ARG A 126 -18.76 5.39 17.26
CA ARG A 126 -17.73 4.55 16.64
C ARG A 126 -18.33 3.20 16.26
N HIS A 127 -18.81 3.08 15.02
CA HIS A 127 -19.20 1.78 14.49
C HIS A 127 -17.92 0.98 14.25
N GLY A 128 -17.87 -0.21 14.84
CA GLY A 128 -16.79 -1.14 14.63
C GLY A 128 -16.76 -1.56 13.17
N TYR A 129 -15.58 -1.46 12.56
CA TYR A 129 -15.22 -1.97 11.25
C TYR A 129 -15.87 -3.34 10.93
N PRO A 130 -16.41 -3.56 9.70
CA PRO A 130 -16.45 -2.66 8.54
C PRO A 130 -17.44 -1.49 8.69
N PHE A 131 -17.14 -0.34 8.09
CA PHE A 131 -18.02 0.83 8.18
C PHE A 131 -19.20 0.67 7.20
N THR A 132 -20.43 0.88 7.66
CA THR A 132 -21.58 0.75 6.76
C THR A 132 -21.70 1.98 5.86
N ILE A 133 -21.41 1.81 4.58
CA ILE A 133 -21.38 2.90 3.58
C ILE A 133 -22.78 3.43 3.26
N LEU A 134 -23.78 2.57 3.39
CA LEU A 134 -25.18 2.83 3.06
C LEU A 134 -26.02 2.90 4.34
N ALA A 135 -26.41 4.11 4.72
CA ALA A 135 -27.38 4.34 5.79
C ALA A 135 -28.73 4.74 5.19
N ARG A 136 -29.81 4.24 5.81
CA ARG A 136 -31.17 4.62 5.45
C ARG A 136 -31.77 5.43 6.59
N ASP A 137 -32.15 6.67 6.27
CA ASP A 137 -32.82 7.53 7.23
C ASP A 137 -34.25 7.00 7.49
N ALA A 138 -34.82 7.28 8.68
CA ALA A 138 -36.13 6.76 9.11
C ALA A 138 -37.30 7.10 8.16
N GLY A 139 -37.07 7.99 7.18
CA GLY A 139 -38.02 8.44 6.16
C GLY A 139 -37.71 7.98 4.72
N SER A 140 -37.04 6.85 4.50
CA SER A 140 -36.81 6.17 3.20
C SER A 140 -35.64 6.64 2.31
N ARG A 141 -34.94 7.72 2.66
CA ARG A 141 -33.82 8.26 1.85
C ARG A 141 -32.51 7.51 2.14
N TRP A 142 -31.82 7.09 1.10
CA TRP A 142 -30.46 6.56 1.19
C TRP A 142 -29.44 7.69 1.26
N HIS A 143 -28.48 7.57 2.16
CA HIS A 143 -27.30 8.45 2.23
C HIS A 143 -26.03 7.61 2.12
N ILE A 144 -25.06 8.12 1.36
CA ILE A 144 -23.72 7.55 1.27
C ILE A 144 -22.83 8.38 2.17
N ASP A 145 -22.30 7.75 3.21
CA ASP A 145 -21.28 8.37 4.05
C ASP A 145 -19.93 8.28 3.33
N SER A 146 -19.49 9.41 2.78
CA SER A 146 -18.24 9.48 2.03
C SER A 146 -17.01 9.27 2.90
N GLN A 147 -17.09 9.57 4.21
CA GLN A 147 -15.98 9.37 5.14
C GLN A 147 -15.79 7.89 5.41
N HIS A 148 -16.89 7.17 5.68
CA HIS A 148 -16.86 5.71 5.85
C HIS A 148 -16.42 4.99 4.57
N LEU A 149 -16.90 5.42 3.39
CA LEU A 149 -16.44 4.87 2.11
C LEU A 149 -14.93 5.00 1.93
N ILE A 150 -14.37 6.17 2.22
CA ILE A 150 -12.91 6.39 2.11
C ILE A 150 -12.16 5.51 3.11
N ALA A 151 -12.67 5.40 4.35
CA ALA A 151 -12.08 4.53 5.36
C ALA A 151 -12.07 3.06 4.93
N ASP A 152 -13.19 2.54 4.41
CA ASP A 152 -13.27 1.17 3.88
C ASP A 152 -12.33 0.95 2.69
N LEU A 153 -12.28 1.89 1.74
CA LEU A 153 -11.36 1.80 0.61
C LEU A 153 -9.90 1.75 1.06
N LEU A 154 -9.53 2.57 2.05
CA LEU A 154 -8.20 2.54 2.63
C LEU A 154 -7.92 1.21 3.32
N PHE A 155 -8.81 0.76 4.20
CA PHE A 155 -8.63 -0.49 4.93
C PHE A 155 -8.50 -1.67 3.98
N TRP A 156 -9.47 -1.86 3.09
CA TRP A 156 -9.53 -3.00 2.19
C TRP A 156 -8.45 -2.93 1.11
N GLY A 157 -8.05 -1.72 0.71
CA GLY A 157 -6.89 -1.51 -0.14
C GLY A 157 -5.60 -1.96 0.52
N TYR A 158 -5.37 -1.58 1.79
CA TYR A 158 -4.20 -2.03 2.54
C TYR A 158 -4.21 -3.53 2.83
N LEU A 159 -5.37 -4.10 3.19
CA LEU A 159 -5.48 -5.54 3.39
C LEU A 159 -5.25 -6.32 2.09
N GLY A 160 -5.79 -5.83 0.97
CA GLY A 160 -5.52 -6.38 -0.36
C GLY A 160 -4.03 -6.34 -0.73
N LEU A 161 -3.34 -5.23 -0.40
CA LEU A 161 -1.88 -5.11 -0.57
C LEU A 161 -1.12 -6.15 0.28
N VAL A 162 -1.51 -6.33 1.55
CA VAL A 162 -0.92 -7.36 2.42
C VAL A 162 -1.04 -8.73 1.77
N VAL A 163 -2.24 -9.11 1.35
CA VAL A 163 -2.49 -10.43 0.74
C VAL A 163 -1.71 -10.62 -0.55
N LEU A 164 -1.67 -9.59 -1.41
CA LEU A 164 -0.89 -9.60 -2.64
C LEU A 164 0.59 -9.89 -2.37
N LEU A 165 1.19 -9.23 -1.38
CA LEU A 165 2.60 -9.43 -1.04
C LEU A 165 2.83 -10.77 -0.36
N THR A 166 1.92 -11.23 0.49
CA THR A 166 2.00 -12.59 1.07
C THR A 166 2.01 -13.65 -0.03
N VAL A 167 1.15 -13.54 -1.04
CA VAL A 167 1.13 -14.47 -2.19
C VAL A 167 2.42 -14.37 -3.00
N ALA A 168 2.94 -13.17 -3.22
CA ALA A 168 4.20 -12.99 -3.95
C ALA A 168 5.40 -13.62 -3.21
N LEU A 169 5.48 -13.42 -1.89
CA LEU A 169 6.57 -13.94 -1.06
C LEU A 169 6.50 -15.45 -0.90
N THR A 170 5.32 -16.03 -0.65
CA THR A 170 5.14 -17.49 -0.56
C THR A 170 5.54 -18.20 -1.84
N ARG A 171 5.16 -17.67 -3.01
CA ARG A 171 5.59 -18.22 -4.30
C ARG A 171 7.10 -18.13 -4.51
N ARG A 172 7.72 -17.05 -4.06
CA ARG A 172 9.18 -16.89 -4.14
C ARG A 172 9.89 -17.93 -3.26
N VAL A 173 9.40 -18.16 -2.04
CA VAL A 173 9.98 -19.15 -1.13
C VAL A 173 9.81 -20.57 -1.68
N ALA A 174 8.60 -20.93 -2.14
CA ALA A 174 8.34 -22.25 -2.71
C ALA A 174 9.23 -22.55 -3.94
N GLY A 175 9.48 -21.55 -4.80
CA GLY A 175 10.39 -21.73 -5.94
C GLY A 175 11.86 -21.93 -5.56
N LEU A 176 12.31 -21.40 -4.40
CA LEU A 176 13.68 -21.62 -3.92
C LEU A 176 13.87 -23.02 -3.32
N GLU A 177 12.80 -23.62 -2.79
CA GLU A 177 12.83 -24.99 -2.25
C GLU A 177 12.95 -26.01 -3.39
N ASP A 178 12.22 -25.83 -4.49
CA ASP A 178 12.27 -26.70 -5.67
C ASP A 178 13.66 -26.73 -6.35
N ASP A 179 14.36 -25.59 -6.39
CA ASP A 179 15.70 -25.49 -7.00
C ASP A 179 16.83 -26.10 -6.14
N GLY A 180 16.57 -26.38 -4.86
CA GLY A 180 17.56 -26.91 -3.90
C GLY A 180 17.63 -28.44 -3.81
N GLU A 181 16.68 -29.16 -4.41
CA GLU A 181 16.60 -30.64 -4.41
C GLU A 181 17.20 -31.30 -5.66
N HIS A 182 17.95 -30.57 -6.48
CA HIS A 182 18.64 -31.06 -7.69
C HIS A 182 20.15 -30.83 -7.62
#